data_AF-A0A2G5EVD4-F1
#
_entry.id   AF-A0A2G5EVD4-F1
#
_cell.length_a   1.000
_cell.length_b   1.000
_cell.length_c   1.000
_cell.angle_alpha   90.00
_cell.angle_beta   90.00
_cell.angle_gamma   90.00
#
_symmetry.space_group_name_H-M   'P 1'
#
loop_
_entity.id
_entity.type
_entity.pdbx_description
1 polymer ?
#
loop_
_entity_poly.entity_id
_entity_poly.type
_entity_poly.pdbx_seq_one_letter_code
_entity_poly.pdbx_strand_id
1 'polypeptide(L)'
;MALRNLIKQKTNLLGRGLGLGFNHRGLQTVSLPDLAYDYGALEPAISGEIMKIHHQKHHQAYITNYNKALEQLDDAINKGDASNVVKLQSAIKFNGGGHVNHSIFWKNLTPVSEGGGEPPKGSLGEAINAHFCSLEALVQKVNSEGAALQGSGWVVSFLNFL
;
A
#
# COMPACT_ATOMS: atom_id res chain seq x y z
N MET A 1 -16.23 27.80 74.21
CA MET A 1 -15.29 27.68 73.08
C MET A 1 -16.11 27.59 71.79
N ALA A 2 -15.92 28.59 70.91
CA ALA A 2 -16.34 28.74 69.49
C ALA A 2 -17.62 27.99 69.03
N LEU A 3 -18.81 28.58 68.89
CA LEU A 3 -19.27 29.73 68.09
C LEU A 3 -19.35 29.48 66.56
N ARG A 4 -20.60 29.25 66.10
CA ARG A 4 -21.31 29.85 64.94
C ARG A 4 -21.22 29.30 63.50
N ASN A 5 -22.44 29.14 62.97
CA ASN A 5 -22.99 29.55 61.66
C ASN A 5 -23.01 28.60 60.45
N LEU A 6 -24.16 27.91 60.35
CA LEU A 6 -25.12 27.85 59.23
C LEU A 6 -24.86 28.77 58.00
N ILE A 7 -24.92 28.22 56.77
CA ILE A 7 -25.98 28.43 55.74
C ILE A 7 -25.64 27.67 54.43
N LYS A 8 -26.68 27.08 53.83
CA LYS A 8 -26.77 26.34 52.56
C LYS A 8 -26.36 27.14 51.31
N GLN A 9 -25.86 26.45 50.28
CA GLN A 9 -26.14 26.81 48.88
C GLN A 9 -26.14 25.62 47.91
N LYS A 10 -27.21 25.57 47.09
CA LYS A 10 -27.40 24.81 45.82
C LYS A 10 -26.24 25.11 44.84
N THR A 11 -25.91 24.36 43.77
CA THR A 11 -26.73 23.95 42.60
C THR A 11 -25.81 23.26 41.57
N ASN A 12 -26.34 22.34 40.74
CA ASN A 12 -26.11 22.14 39.28
C ASN A 12 -24.68 21.90 38.73
N LEU A 13 -24.39 21.20 37.62
CA LEU A 13 -25.11 20.53 36.52
C LEU A 13 -24.04 19.76 35.70
N LEU A 14 -24.44 18.61 35.13
CA LEU A 14 -24.11 18.11 33.78
C LEU A 14 -22.75 18.42 33.12
N GLY A 15 -22.03 17.35 32.76
CA GLY A 15 -20.89 17.41 31.83
C GLY A 15 -20.31 16.04 31.46
N ARG A 16 -21.17 15.05 31.15
CA ARG A 16 -20.74 13.75 30.62
C ARG A 16 -20.33 13.96 29.15
N GLY A 17 -19.07 14.32 28.92
CA GLY A 17 -18.50 14.36 27.59
C GLY A 17 -18.42 12.94 27.03
N LEU A 18 -19.19 12.64 25.98
CA LEU A 18 -18.89 11.53 25.07
C LEU A 18 -17.61 11.91 24.32
N GLY A 19 -16.46 11.57 24.91
CA GLY A 19 -15.23 11.43 24.13
C GLY A 19 -15.39 10.24 23.21
N LEU A 20 -15.70 10.49 21.93
CA LEU A 20 -15.41 9.54 20.86
C LEU A 20 -13.89 9.37 20.85
N GLY A 21 -13.39 8.40 21.61
CA GLY A 21 -12.00 7.99 21.58
C GLY A 21 -11.69 7.46 20.20
N PHE A 22 -11.23 8.31 19.29
CA PHE A 22 -10.51 7.87 18.12
C PHE A 22 -9.24 7.20 18.63
N ASN A 23 -9.24 5.86 18.64
CA ASN A 23 -8.02 5.08 18.78
C ASN A 23 -7.10 5.50 17.63
N HIS A 24 -6.20 6.45 17.88
CA HIS A 24 -5.11 6.76 16.97
C HIS A 24 -4.23 5.52 16.91
N ARG A 25 -4.34 4.76 15.81
CA ARG A 25 -3.26 3.85 15.44
C ARG A 25 -2.06 4.75 15.22
N GLY A 26 -1.01 4.58 16.03
CA GLY A 26 0.21 5.34 15.87
C GLY A 26 0.76 5.23 14.45
N LEU A 27 1.41 6.29 13.99
CA LEU A 27 2.06 6.36 12.69
C LEU A 27 2.98 5.15 12.47
N GLN A 28 2.72 4.39 11.40
CA GLN A 28 3.59 3.30 10.95
C GLN A 28 4.29 3.71 9.66
N THR A 29 5.62 3.69 9.68
CA THR A 29 6.44 3.91 8.49
C THR A 29 6.68 2.58 7.76
N VAL A 30 6.98 2.67 6.45
CA VAL A 30 7.35 1.53 5.62
C VAL A 30 8.82 1.61 5.22
N SER A 31 9.43 0.47 4.90
CA SER A 31 10.83 0.35 4.47
C SER A 31 10.95 -0.36 3.13
N LEU A 32 12.10 -0.21 2.48
CA LEU A 32 12.39 -0.89 1.22
C LEU A 32 12.57 -2.39 1.51
N PRO A 33 11.74 -3.29 0.95
CA PRO A 33 11.90 -4.71 1.16
C PRO A 33 13.14 -5.21 0.42
N ASP A 34 13.89 -6.12 1.02
CA ASP A 34 14.94 -6.82 0.28
C ASP A 34 14.34 -7.71 -0.83
N LEU A 35 15.06 -7.86 -1.93
CA LEU A 35 14.69 -8.80 -2.97
C LEU A 35 15.03 -10.23 -2.52
N ALA A 36 14.20 -11.20 -2.90
CA ALA A 36 14.44 -12.62 -2.61
C ALA A 36 15.55 -13.24 -3.49
N TYR A 37 16.11 -12.45 -4.42
CA TYR A 37 17.06 -12.86 -5.43
C TYR A 37 18.00 -11.70 -5.78
N ASP A 38 19.18 -12.01 -6.32
CA ASP A 38 20.15 -11.00 -6.75
C ASP A 38 19.63 -10.15 -7.91
N TYR A 39 20.13 -8.92 -8.05
CA TYR A 39 19.67 -7.99 -9.10
C TYR A 39 19.77 -8.58 -10.52
N GLY A 40 20.81 -9.36 -10.82
CA GLY A 40 20.99 -9.99 -12.13
C GLY A 40 20.29 -11.34 -12.31
N ALA A 41 19.57 -11.85 -11.30
CA ALA A 41 19.03 -13.21 -11.32
C ALA A 41 17.86 -13.42 -12.30
N LEU A 42 17.30 -12.33 -12.84
CA LEU A 42 16.23 -12.36 -13.84
C LEU A 42 16.74 -12.20 -15.28
N GLU A 43 18.06 -12.16 -15.48
CA GLU A 43 18.63 -12.12 -16.82
C GLU A 43 18.39 -13.45 -17.57
N PRO A 44 18.18 -13.40 -18.90
CA PRO A 44 18.23 -12.22 -19.77
C PRO A 44 16.91 -11.43 -19.87
N ALA A 45 15.84 -11.86 -19.18
CA ALA A 45 14.51 -11.27 -19.33
C ALA A 45 14.45 -9.82 -18.78
N ILE A 46 15.11 -9.55 -17.67
CA ILE A 46 15.26 -8.20 -17.08
C ILE A 46 16.71 -8.02 -16.66
N SER A 47 17.37 -6.95 -17.12
CA SER A 47 18.78 -6.70 -16.80
C SER A 47 18.99 -6.32 -15.33
N GLY A 48 20.14 -6.70 -14.78
CA GLY A 48 20.49 -6.38 -13.40
C GLY A 48 20.62 -4.88 -13.12
N GLU A 49 21.00 -4.09 -14.13
CA GLU A 49 21.02 -2.63 -14.04
C GLU A 49 19.62 -2.05 -13.84
N ILE A 50 18.63 -2.49 -14.64
CA ILE A 50 17.24 -2.08 -14.49
C ILE A 50 16.75 -2.46 -13.09
N MET A 51 16.95 -3.72 -12.68
CA MET A 51 16.52 -4.20 -11.36
C MET A 51 17.10 -3.36 -10.21
N LYS A 52 18.39 -3.02 -10.28
CA LYS A 52 19.05 -2.20 -9.27
C LYS A 52 18.50 -0.78 -9.21
N ILE A 53 18.34 -0.12 -10.35
CA ILE A 53 17.83 1.27 -10.40
C ILE A 53 16.35 1.29 -10.00
N HIS A 54 15.54 0.37 -10.51
CA HIS A 54 14.11 0.25 -10.23
C HIS A 54 13.85 0.02 -8.74
N HIS A 55 14.66 -0.84 -8.11
CA HIS A 55 14.55 -1.11 -6.68
C HIS A 55 15.12 0.04 -5.83
N GLN A 56 16.41 0.35 -5.96
CA GLN A 56 17.12 1.24 -5.02
C GLN A 56 16.83 2.73 -5.25
N LYS A 57 16.30 3.11 -6.41
CA LYS A 57 15.95 4.51 -6.71
C LYS A 57 14.45 4.70 -6.77
N HIS A 58 13.74 4.02 -7.67
CA HIS A 58 12.31 4.27 -7.88
C HIS A 58 11.46 3.78 -6.70
N HIS A 59 11.61 2.53 -6.26
CA HIS A 59 10.85 2.02 -5.11
C HIS A 59 11.22 2.77 -3.82
N GLN A 60 12.50 3.04 -3.60
CA GLN A 60 12.96 3.84 -2.45
C GLN A 60 12.36 5.25 -2.44
N ALA A 61 12.24 5.91 -3.60
CA ALA A 61 11.63 7.24 -3.68
C ALA A 61 10.14 7.22 -3.28
N TYR A 62 9.38 6.21 -3.71
CA TYR A 62 7.99 6.04 -3.28
C TYR A 62 7.91 5.87 -1.76
N ILE A 63 8.77 5.05 -1.16
CA ILE A 63 8.78 4.81 0.29
C ILE A 63 9.11 6.09 1.07
N THR A 64 10.18 6.80 0.69
CA THR A 64 10.58 8.04 1.35
C THR A 64 9.46 9.08 1.32
N ASN A 65 8.84 9.26 0.15
CA ASN A 65 7.76 10.24 -0.01
C ASN A 65 6.46 9.79 0.65
N TYR A 66 6.20 8.48 0.72
CA TYR A 66 5.02 7.94 1.40
C TYR A 66 5.11 8.15 2.91
N ASN A 67 6.25 7.85 3.53
CA ASN A 67 6.48 8.10 4.95
C ASN A 67 6.31 9.58 5.30
N LYS A 68 6.89 10.47 4.50
CA LYS A 68 6.71 11.93 4.67
C LYS A 68 5.24 12.35 4.56
N ALA A 69 4.49 11.77 3.64
CA ALA A 69 3.06 12.07 3.49
C ALA A 69 2.23 11.54 4.67
N LEU A 70 2.60 10.39 5.23
CA LEU A 70 1.95 9.82 6.42
C LEU A 70 2.21 10.67 7.66
N GLU A 71 3.43 11.17 7.86
CA GLU A 71 3.76 12.12 8.95
C GLU A 71 2.90 13.39 8.84
N GLN A 72 2.80 13.98 7.65
CA GLN A 72 1.97 15.16 7.41
C GLN A 72 0.47 14.88 7.61
N LEU A 73 0.04 13.66 7.30
CA LEU A 73 -1.35 13.25 7.46
C LEU A 73 -1.70 13.08 8.94
N ASP A 74 -0.85 12.41 9.72
CA ASP A 74 -1.02 12.25 11.17
C ASP A 74 -1.12 13.62 11.86
N ASP A 75 -0.20 14.54 11.51
CA ASP A 75 -0.22 15.92 11.96
C ASP A 75 -1.54 16.65 11.64
N ALA A 76 -2.05 16.51 10.40
CA ALA A 76 -3.28 17.15 9.97
C ALA A 76 -4.51 16.59 10.70
N ILE A 77 -4.55 15.26 10.92
CA ILE A 77 -5.62 14.61 11.69
C ILE A 77 -5.61 15.08 13.13
N ASN A 78 -4.43 15.11 13.78
CA ASN A 78 -4.28 15.57 15.16
C ASN A 78 -4.70 17.03 15.34
N LYS A 79 -4.53 17.87 14.31
CA LYS A 79 -4.95 19.28 14.30
C LYS A 79 -6.41 19.49 13.86
N GLY A 80 -7.12 18.44 13.43
CA GLY A 80 -8.47 18.56 12.86
C GLY A 80 -8.53 19.30 11.53
N ASP A 81 -7.42 19.35 10.78
CA ASP A 81 -7.30 20.07 9.51
C ASP A 81 -7.76 19.19 8.33
N ALA A 82 -9.08 19.13 8.14
CA ALA A 82 -9.69 18.35 7.06
C ALA A 82 -9.22 18.77 5.65
N SER A 83 -8.89 20.05 5.45
CA SER A 83 -8.42 20.56 4.17
C SER A 83 -7.06 19.95 3.80
N ASN A 84 -6.12 19.93 4.74
CA ASN A 84 -4.82 19.30 4.50
C ASN A 84 -4.93 17.78 4.39
N VAL A 85 -5.82 17.12 5.15
CA VAL A 85 -6.10 15.69 4.98
C VAL A 85 -6.51 15.36 3.54
N VAL A 86 -7.41 16.15 2.95
CA VAL A 86 -7.84 15.98 1.55
C VAL A 86 -6.70 16.27 0.58
N LYS A 87 -5.94 17.36 0.79
CA LYS A 87 -4.81 17.74 -0.06
C LYS A 87 -3.74 16.64 -0.13
N LEU A 88 -3.48 15.94 0.97
CA LEU A 88 -2.47 14.88 1.05
C LEU A 88 -2.87 13.59 0.34
N GLN A 89 -4.16 13.37 0.03
CA GLN A 89 -4.62 12.12 -0.58
C GLN A 89 -3.92 11.80 -1.91
N SER A 90 -3.57 12.81 -2.71
CA SER A 90 -2.85 12.58 -3.97
C SER A 90 -1.45 11.99 -3.73
N ALA A 91 -0.70 12.55 -2.77
CA ALA A 91 0.63 12.07 -2.41
C ALA A 91 0.58 10.68 -1.75
N ILE A 92 -0.42 10.44 -0.88
CA ILE A 92 -0.67 9.14 -0.26
C ILE A 92 -0.99 8.08 -1.32
N LYS A 93 -1.92 8.35 -2.23
CA LYS A 93 -2.30 7.43 -3.30
C LYS A 93 -1.11 7.14 -4.23
N PHE A 94 -0.39 8.17 -4.65
CA PHE A 94 0.71 8.02 -5.60
C PHE A 94 1.88 7.23 -5.01
N ASN A 95 2.37 7.64 -3.83
CA ASN A 95 3.54 7.03 -3.23
C ASN A 95 3.22 5.71 -2.52
N GLY A 96 2.07 5.64 -1.83
CA GLY A 96 1.58 4.40 -1.23
C GLY A 96 1.23 3.36 -2.29
N GLY A 97 0.53 3.75 -3.35
CA GLY A 97 0.27 2.88 -4.50
C GLY A 97 1.56 2.43 -5.20
N GLY A 98 2.53 3.34 -5.37
CA GLY A 98 3.86 3.01 -5.86
C GLY A 98 4.54 1.94 -5.01
N HIS A 99 4.57 2.10 -3.69
CA HIS A 99 5.14 1.12 -2.78
C HIS A 99 4.43 -0.25 -2.86
N VAL A 100 3.09 -0.26 -2.84
CA VAL A 100 2.30 -1.50 -2.93
C VAL A 100 2.57 -2.22 -4.24
N ASN A 101 2.50 -1.52 -5.38
CA ASN A 101 2.68 -2.12 -6.69
C ASN A 101 4.08 -2.73 -6.85
N HIS A 102 5.13 -2.03 -6.41
CA HIS A 102 6.49 -2.56 -6.51
C HIS A 102 6.72 -3.73 -5.55
N SER A 103 6.20 -3.65 -4.32
CA SER A 103 6.31 -4.76 -3.36
C SER A 103 5.63 -6.04 -3.85
N ILE A 104 4.52 -5.92 -4.58
CA ILE A 104 3.86 -7.04 -5.27
C ILE A 104 4.69 -7.50 -6.46
N PHE A 105 5.17 -6.56 -7.29
CA PHE A 105 5.96 -6.86 -8.49
C PHE A 105 7.19 -7.72 -8.17
N TRP A 106 7.97 -7.37 -7.14
CA TRP A 106 9.15 -8.15 -6.74
C TRP A 106 8.82 -9.55 -6.25
N LYS A 107 7.66 -9.75 -5.62
CA LYS A 107 7.22 -11.07 -5.12
C LYS A 107 6.63 -11.96 -6.20
N ASN A 108 6.20 -11.38 -7.32
CA ASN A 108 5.63 -12.09 -8.47
C ASN A 108 6.68 -12.41 -9.54
N LEU A 109 7.95 -12.10 -9.29
CA LEU A 109 9.07 -12.44 -10.15
C LEU A 109 9.96 -13.45 -9.42
N THR A 110 10.57 -14.34 -10.18
CA THR A 110 11.44 -15.41 -9.64
C THR A 110 12.42 -15.81 -10.74
N PRO A 111 13.68 -16.14 -10.42
CA PRO A 111 14.62 -16.68 -11.40
C PRO A 111 14.08 -17.97 -12.05
N VAL A 112 14.39 -18.21 -13.33
CA VAL A 112 13.95 -19.43 -14.03
C VAL A 112 14.42 -20.70 -13.32
N SER A 113 15.65 -20.68 -12.78
CA SER A 113 16.21 -21.79 -11.98
C SER A 113 15.44 -22.10 -10.69
N GLU A 114 14.57 -21.18 -10.25
CA GLU A 114 13.76 -21.29 -9.04
C GLU A 114 12.26 -21.43 -9.35
N GLY A 115 11.91 -21.70 -10.62
CA GLY A 115 10.53 -21.89 -11.06
C GLY A 115 9.89 -20.65 -11.69
N GLY A 116 10.65 -19.59 -11.94
CA GLY A 116 10.20 -18.45 -12.74
C GLY A 116 9.75 -18.87 -14.13
N GLY A 117 8.51 -18.52 -14.50
CA GLY A 117 7.92 -18.87 -15.80
C GLY A 117 7.23 -20.24 -15.84
N GLU A 118 7.32 -21.04 -14.77
CA GLU A 118 6.57 -22.30 -14.69
C GLU A 118 5.05 -22.04 -14.60
N PRO A 119 4.21 -22.83 -15.29
CA PRO A 119 2.76 -22.66 -15.24
C PRO A 119 2.20 -22.79 -13.82
N PRO A 120 1.21 -21.96 -13.44
CA PRO A 120 0.57 -22.05 -12.13
C PRO A 120 -0.18 -23.38 -11.99
N LYS A 121 -0.06 -23.99 -10.81
CA LYS A 121 -0.70 -25.26 -10.46
C LYS A 121 -1.85 -25.03 -9.49
N GLY A 122 -2.67 -26.07 -9.27
CA GLY A 122 -3.77 -26.05 -8.32
C GLY A 122 -4.88 -25.08 -8.72
N SER A 123 -5.57 -24.52 -7.71
CA SER A 123 -6.77 -23.71 -7.90
C SER A 123 -6.57 -22.49 -8.81
N LEU A 124 -5.37 -21.89 -8.82
CA LEU A 124 -5.07 -20.78 -9.72
C LEU A 124 -5.00 -21.24 -11.19
N GLY A 125 -4.34 -22.36 -11.47
CA GLY A 125 -4.28 -22.91 -12.83
C GLY A 125 -5.67 -23.32 -13.34
N GLU A 126 -6.48 -23.92 -12.47
CA GLU A 126 -7.88 -24.26 -12.78
C GLU A 126 -8.71 -23.02 -13.08
N ALA A 127 -8.60 -21.96 -12.26
CA ALA A 127 -9.29 -20.70 -12.49
C ALA A 127 -8.86 -20.03 -13.81
N ILE A 128 -7.56 -20.06 -14.14
CA ILE A 128 -7.05 -19.52 -15.40
C ILE A 128 -7.67 -20.27 -16.59
N ASN A 129 -7.71 -21.60 -16.55
CA ASN A 129 -8.34 -22.38 -17.62
C ASN A 129 -9.85 -22.11 -17.70
N ALA A 130 -10.54 -21.96 -16.57
CA ALA A 130 -11.97 -21.68 -16.56
C ALA A 130 -12.33 -20.29 -17.13
N HIS A 131 -11.53 -19.25 -16.82
CA HIS A 131 -11.84 -17.86 -17.20
C HIS A 131 -11.19 -17.42 -18.52
N PHE A 132 -10.04 -17.98 -18.87
CA PHE A 132 -9.26 -17.57 -20.04
C PHE A 132 -9.08 -18.70 -21.05
N CYS A 133 -9.64 -19.89 -20.80
CA CYS A 133 -9.47 -21.12 -21.60
C CYS A 133 -8.07 -21.74 -21.53
N SER A 134 -7.01 -20.93 -21.47
CA SER A 134 -5.63 -21.41 -21.26
C SER A 134 -4.73 -20.33 -20.65
N LEU A 135 -3.54 -20.73 -20.17
CA LEU A 135 -2.51 -19.80 -19.72
C LEU A 135 -2.01 -18.90 -20.86
N GLU A 136 -1.86 -19.46 -22.06
CA GLU A 136 -1.40 -18.72 -23.24
C GLU A 136 -2.39 -17.61 -23.61
N ALA A 137 -3.69 -17.88 -23.52
CA ALA A 137 -4.73 -16.90 -23.76
C ALA A 137 -4.70 -15.78 -22.70
N LEU A 138 -4.45 -16.10 -21.43
CA LEU A 138 -4.21 -15.08 -20.40
C LEU A 138 -2.97 -14.24 -20.72
N VAL A 139 -1.85 -14.86 -21.08
CA VAL A 139 -0.61 -14.16 -21.44
C VAL A 139 -0.85 -13.22 -22.63
N GLN A 140 -1.53 -13.68 -23.68
CA GLN A 140 -1.90 -12.85 -24.82
C GLN A 140 -2.77 -11.66 -24.41
N LYS A 141 -3.76 -11.88 -23.54
CA LYS A 141 -4.63 -10.81 -23.04
C LYS A 141 -3.82 -9.78 -22.25
N VAL A 142 -3.00 -10.20 -21.29
CA VAL A 142 -2.15 -9.31 -20.47
C VAL A 142 -1.18 -8.51 -21.35
N ASN A 143 -0.54 -9.16 -22.33
CA ASN A 143 0.36 -8.49 -23.27
C ASN A 143 -0.36 -7.45 -24.13
N SER A 144 -1.56 -7.77 -24.62
CA SER A 144 -2.37 -6.84 -25.41
C SER A 144 -2.80 -5.61 -24.59
N GLU A 145 -3.27 -5.81 -23.36
CA GLU A 145 -3.64 -4.71 -22.48
C GLU A 145 -2.42 -3.84 -22.11
N GLY A 146 -1.27 -4.47 -21.88
CA GLY A 146 -0.02 -3.77 -21.56
C GLY A 146 0.46 -2.89 -22.71
N ALA A 147 0.40 -3.39 -23.94
CA ALA A 147 0.74 -2.63 -25.14
C ALA A 147 -0.22 -1.47 -25.40
N ALA A 148 -1.48 -1.56 -24.95
CA ALA A 148 -2.50 -0.55 -25.14
C ALA A 148 -2.47 0.60 -24.11
N LEU A 149 -1.68 0.47 -23.03
CA LEU A 149 -1.57 1.51 -22.01
C LEU A 149 -0.99 2.81 -22.60
N GLN A 150 -1.69 3.92 -22.39
CA GLN A 150 -1.20 5.24 -22.75
C GLN A 150 -0.51 5.87 -21.54
N GLY A 151 0.81 6.06 -21.65
CA GLY A 151 1.65 6.60 -20.56
C GLY A 151 2.06 5.54 -19.53
N SER A 152 2.36 5.96 -18.31
CA SER A 152 2.82 5.07 -17.23
C SER A 152 1.66 4.36 -16.54
N GLY A 153 1.74 3.03 -16.43
CA GLY A 153 0.67 2.23 -15.81
C GLY A 153 1.11 0.81 -15.44
N TRP A 154 0.13 0.02 -14.98
CA TRP A 154 0.28 -1.39 -14.62
C TRP A 154 -0.86 -2.18 -15.25
N VAL A 155 -0.57 -3.40 -15.70
CA VAL A 155 -1.59 -4.42 -15.98
C VAL A 155 -1.59 -5.40 -14.83
N VAL A 156 -2.76 -5.65 -14.26
CA VAL A 156 -2.92 -6.53 -13.10
C VAL A 156 -4.03 -7.52 -13.40
N SER A 157 -3.76 -8.81 -13.18
CA SER A 157 -4.78 -9.85 -13.15
C SER A 157 -5.29 -10.00 -11.72
N PHE A 158 -6.60 -9.84 -11.54
CA PHE A 158 -7.26 -9.95 -10.23
C PHE A 158 -8.06 -11.25 -10.15
N LEU A 159 -8.03 -11.88 -8.98
CA LEU A 159 -8.90 -13.00 -8.65
C LEU A 159 -10.11 -12.47 -7.87
N ASN A 160 -11.31 -12.68 -8.39
CA ASN A 160 -12.55 -12.31 -7.73
C ASN A 160 -13.24 -13.59 -7.21
N PHE A 161 -13.37 -13.73 -5.90
CA PHE A 161 -13.98 -14.90 -5.24
C PHE A 161 -15.48 -14.71 -4.92
N LEU A 162 -16.14 -13.73 -5.55
CA LEU A 162 -17.56 -13.46 -5.36
C LEU A 162 -18.46 -14.48 -6.05
#